data_AF-A0A516TMG3-F1
#
_entry.id   AF-A0A516TMG3-F1
#
_cell.length_a   1.000
_cell.length_b   1.000
_cell.length_c   1.000
_cell.angle_alpha   90.00
_cell.angle_beta   90.00
_cell.angle_gamma   90.00
#
_symmetry.space_group_name_H-M   'P 1'
#
loop_
_entity.id
_entity.type
_entity.pdbx_description
1 polymer ?
#
loop_
_entity_poly.entity_id
_entity_poly.type
_entity_poly.pdbx_seq_one_letter_code
_entity_poly.pdbx_strand_id
1 'polypeptide(L)'
;MTIESQACGCPVVGFRGTHMEDLVEEGFSEYWADRKDFRSLAEAVEKMRTLDLRTIGKNLALNVHQKYSWKRSFEKLWYYYYEAISNSFIQKSALKYAS
;
A
#
# COMPACT_ATOMS: atom_id res chain seq x y z
N MET A 1 -7.05 -0.64 -8.56
CA MET A 1 -6.11 -0.50 -9.69
C MET A 1 -4.64 -0.49 -9.29
N THR A 2 -4.13 0.50 -8.53
CA THR A 2 -2.67 0.62 -8.27
C THR A 2 -2.06 -0.58 -7.54
N ILE A 3 -2.70 -1.06 -6.48
CA ILE A 3 -2.25 -2.24 -5.72
C ILE A 3 -2.33 -3.50 -6.60
N GLU A 4 -3.40 -3.68 -7.37
CA GLU A 4 -3.59 -4.85 -8.24
C GLU A 4 -2.51 -4.94 -9.33
N SER A 5 -2.20 -3.80 -9.97
CA SER A 5 -1.12 -3.71 -10.96
C SER A 5 0.22 -4.13 -10.36
N GLN A 6 0.56 -3.58 -9.20
CA GLN A 6 1.84 -3.88 -8.53
C GLN A 6 1.89 -5.32 -8.00
N ALA A 7 0.76 -5.89 -7.54
CA ALA A 7 0.66 -7.30 -7.17
C ALA A 7 0.96 -8.23 -8.36
N CYS A 8 0.56 -7.82 -9.57
CA CYS A 8 0.92 -8.50 -10.83
C CYS A 8 2.36 -8.21 -11.30
N GLY A 9 3.14 -7.44 -10.52
CA GLY A 9 4.50 -7.04 -10.86
C GLY A 9 4.60 -5.94 -11.90
N CYS A 10 3.53 -5.17 -12.11
CA CYS A 10 3.51 -4.05 -13.03
C CYS A 10 3.60 -2.71 -12.26
N PRO A 11 4.72 -1.98 -12.35
CA PRO A 11 4.84 -0.65 -11.75
C PRO A 11 3.85 0.33 -12.36
N VAL A 12 3.41 1.29 -11.54
CA VAL A 12 2.42 2.29 -11.93
C VAL A 12 3.07 3.67 -12.02
N VAL A 13 2.76 4.39 -13.10
CA VAL A 13 3.11 5.81 -13.28
C VAL A 13 1.84 6.64 -13.12
N GLY A 14 1.93 7.72 -12.36
CA GLY A 14 0.84 8.66 -12.14
C GLY A 14 1.32 10.11 -12.11
N PHE A 15 0.50 10.98 -11.52
CA PHE A 15 0.83 12.38 -11.28
C PHE A 15 1.15 12.61 -9.81
N ARG A 16 2.20 13.40 -9.55
CA ARG A 16 2.60 13.77 -8.20
C ARG A 16 1.54 14.63 -7.51
N GLY A 17 1.49 14.55 -6.18
CA GLY A 17 0.50 15.25 -5.36
C GLY A 17 -0.92 14.68 -5.49
N THR A 18 -1.04 13.40 -5.86
CA THR A 18 -2.31 12.66 -5.84
C THR A 18 -2.27 11.63 -4.73
N HIS A 19 -3.44 11.26 -4.18
CA HIS A 19 -3.53 10.21 -3.15
C HIS A 19 -3.00 8.85 -3.63
N MET A 20 -2.78 8.66 -4.93
CA MET A 20 -2.20 7.42 -5.43
C MET A 20 -0.71 7.25 -5.04
N GLU A 21 -0.03 8.31 -4.60
CA GLU A 21 1.34 8.24 -4.07
C GLU A 21 1.42 7.37 -2.80
N ASP A 22 0.35 7.37 -1.99
CA ASP A 22 0.27 6.56 -0.76
C ASP A 22 0.09 5.05 -1.06
N LEU A 23 -0.22 4.70 -2.31
CA LEU A 23 -0.55 3.35 -2.74
C LEU A 23 0.57 2.68 -3.57
N VAL A 24 1.62 3.40 -3.92
CA VAL A 24 2.79 2.84 -4.59
C VAL A 24 3.87 2.44 -3.59
N GLU A 25 4.68 1.45 -3.96
CA GLU A 25 5.87 1.11 -3.18
C GLU A 25 6.83 2.32 -3.08
N GLU A 26 7.55 2.36 -1.96
CA GLU A 26 8.44 3.48 -1.63
C GLU A 26 9.48 3.71 -2.73
N GLY A 27 9.75 5.00 -3.02
CA GLY A 27 10.65 5.42 -4.08
C GLY A 27 10.02 5.47 -5.47
N PHE A 28 8.86 4.86 -5.74
CA PHE A 28 8.29 4.89 -7.10
C PHE A 28 7.70 6.24 -7.53
N SER A 29 7.24 7.06 -6.57
CA SER A 29 6.66 8.38 -6.85
C SER A 29 7.67 9.39 -7.40
N GLU A 30 8.98 9.13 -7.30
CA GLU A 30 10.02 9.99 -7.90
C GLU A 30 10.00 9.95 -9.44
N TYR A 31 9.51 8.85 -10.02
CA TYR A 31 9.39 8.69 -11.47
C TYR A 31 8.08 9.25 -12.04
N TRP A 32 7.21 9.81 -11.19
CA TRP A 32 5.89 10.27 -11.58
C TRP A 32 5.92 11.64 -12.26
N ALA A 33 4.88 11.93 -13.01
CA ALA A 33 4.75 13.20 -13.72
C ALA A 33 4.50 14.35 -12.74
N ASP A 34 5.32 15.40 -12.84
CA ASP A 34 5.20 16.62 -12.02
C ASP A 34 4.02 17.50 -12.42
N ARG A 35 3.58 17.42 -13.68
CA ARG A 35 2.46 18.21 -14.20
C ARG A 35 1.34 17.31 -14.69
N LYS A 36 0.09 17.73 -14.48
CA LYS A 36 -1.13 17.04 -14.92
C LYS A 36 -1.39 17.26 -16.42
N ASP A 37 -0.39 16.94 -17.24
CA ASP A 37 -0.46 17.03 -18.70
C ASP A 37 0.15 15.79 -19.36
N PHE A 38 -0.26 15.54 -20.61
CA PHE A 38 0.11 14.32 -21.34
C PHE A 38 1.62 14.24 -21.65
N ARG A 39 2.30 15.38 -21.80
CA ARG A 39 3.74 15.41 -22.11
C ARG A 39 4.54 14.97 -20.89
N SER A 40 4.21 15.52 -19.73
CA SER A 40 4.84 15.15 -18.47
C SER A 40 4.59 13.68 -18.13
N LEU A 41 3.39 13.15 -18.43
CA LEU A 41 3.10 11.72 -18.26
C LEU A 41 3.91 10.84 -19.22
N ALA A 42 4.05 11.22 -20.49
CA ALA A 42 4.88 10.49 -21.45
C ALA A 42 6.36 10.47 -21.03
N GLU A 43 6.90 11.61 -20.56
CA GLU A 43 8.25 11.71 -20.02
C GLU A 43 8.45 10.78 -18.81
N ALA A 44 7.48 10.71 -17.90
CA ALA A 44 7.49 9.81 -16.75
C ALA A 44 7.52 8.32 -17.17
N VAL A 45 6.71 7.94 -18.16
CA VAL A 45 6.72 6.58 -18.73
C VAL A 45 8.07 6.25 -19.34
N GLU A 46 8.66 7.17 -20.13
CA GLU A 46 9.98 6.93 -20.73
C GLU A 46 11.08 6.80 -19.66
N LYS A 47 11.07 7.64 -18.62
CA LYS A 47 11.99 7.50 -17.47
C LYS A 47 11.88 6.11 -16.85
N MET A 48 10.66 5.66 -16.55
CA MET A 48 10.45 4.35 -15.94
C MET A 48 10.88 3.19 -16.85
N ARG A 49 10.69 3.32 -18.17
CA ARG A 49 11.10 2.32 -19.16
C ARG A 49 12.62 2.06 -19.16
N THR A 50 13.43 3.01 -18.71
CA THR A 50 14.89 2.85 -18.62
C THR A 50 15.35 2.00 -17.42
N LEU A 51 14.46 1.67 -16.49
CA LEU A 51 14.79 0.89 -15.30
C LEU A 51 14.77 -0.62 -15.57
N ASP A 52 15.34 -1.41 -14.66
CA ASP A 52 15.18 -2.87 -14.66
C ASP A 52 13.79 -3.29 -14.18
N LEU A 53 12.81 -3.15 -15.08
CA LEU A 53 11.40 -3.47 -14.82
C LEU A 53 11.17 -4.93 -14.41
N ARG A 54 12.06 -5.85 -14.79
CA ARG A 54 11.91 -7.28 -14.44
C ARG A 54 12.19 -7.51 -12.96
N THR A 55 13.31 -6.97 -12.46
CA THR A 55 13.66 -7.07 -11.05
C THR A 55 12.69 -6.25 -10.20
N ILE A 56 12.38 -5.04 -10.64
CA ILE A 56 11.36 -4.17 -10.02
C ILE A 56 10.04 -4.92 -9.89
N GLY A 57 9.50 -5.48 -10.98
CA GLY A 57 8.19 -6.11 -10.98
C GLY A 57 8.10 -7.30 -10.01
N LYS A 58 9.15 -8.13 -9.96
CA LYS A 58 9.22 -9.22 -8.97
C LYS A 58 9.17 -8.71 -7.53
N ASN A 59 9.94 -7.66 -7.23
CA ASN A 59 9.98 -7.08 -5.89
C ASN A 59 8.66 -6.41 -5.52
N LEU A 60 8.04 -5.69 -6.46
CA LEU A 60 6.72 -5.09 -6.27
C LEU A 60 5.67 -6.13 -5.92
N ALA A 61 5.58 -7.20 -6.72
CA ALA A 61 4.62 -8.28 -6.47
C ALA A 61 4.83 -8.87 -5.06
N LEU A 62 6.08 -9.19 -4.71
CA LEU A 62 6.41 -9.73 -3.40
C LEU A 62 6.00 -8.79 -2.26
N ASN A 63 6.41 -7.53 -2.32
CA ASN A 63 6.14 -6.54 -1.27
C ASN A 63 4.64 -6.28 -1.12
N VAL A 64 3.94 -6.12 -2.24
CA VAL A 64 2.49 -5.88 -2.23
C VAL A 64 1.72 -7.07 -1.66
N HIS A 65 2.09 -8.29 -2.00
CA HIS A 65 1.49 -9.48 -1.39
C HIS A 65 1.78 -9.56 0.12
N GLN A 66 2.97 -9.16 0.56
CA GLN A 66 3.33 -9.14 1.98
C GLN A 66 2.59 -8.05 2.78
N LYS A 67 2.23 -6.93 2.15
CA LYS A 67 1.57 -5.79 2.81
C LYS A 67 0.04 -5.82 2.71
N TYR A 68 -0.50 -6.14 1.54
CA TYR A 68 -1.90 -5.90 1.17
C TYR A 68 -2.70 -7.17 0.84
N SER A 69 -2.12 -8.36 1.00
CA SER A 69 -2.90 -9.60 0.80
C SER A 69 -4.06 -9.71 1.78
N TRP A 70 -5.14 -10.37 1.36
CA TRP A 70 -6.28 -10.66 2.22
C TRP A 70 -5.89 -11.31 3.54
N LYS A 71 -4.95 -12.27 3.49
CA LYS A 71 -4.40 -12.90 4.69
C LYS A 71 -3.88 -11.85 5.68
N ARG A 72 -3.04 -10.92 5.21
CA ARG A 72 -2.43 -9.87 6.04
C ARG A 72 -3.45 -8.86 6.55
N SER A 73 -4.41 -8.48 5.71
CA SER A 73 -5.50 -7.58 6.10
C SER A 73 -6.37 -8.20 7.19
N PHE A 74 -6.72 -9.47 7.06
CA PHE A 74 -7.52 -10.18 8.06
C PHE A 74 -6.74 -10.47 9.34
N GLU A 75 -5.45 -10.80 9.27
CA GLU A 75 -4.60 -10.90 10.46
C GLU A 75 -4.63 -9.61 11.30
N LYS A 76 -4.47 -8.43 10.67
CA LYS A 76 -4.54 -7.14 11.35
C LYS A 76 -5.93 -6.83 11.89
N LEU A 77 -6.97 -7.06 11.10
CA LEU A 77 -8.35 -6.80 11.51
C LEU A 77 -8.74 -7.66 12.71
N TRP A 78 -8.32 -8.93 12.74
CA TRP A 78 -8.62 -9.85 13.83
C TRP A 78 -7.86 -9.42 15.09
N TYR A 79 -6.59 -9.04 14.95
CA TYR A 79 -5.82 -8.47 16.05
C TYR A 79 -6.58 -7.32 16.74
N TYR A 80 -7.08 -6.35 15.97
CA TYR A 80 -7.84 -5.22 16.54
C TYR A 80 -9.17 -5.65 17.18
N TYR A 81 -9.88 -6.61 16.58
CA TYR A 81 -11.10 -7.14 17.19
C TYR A 81 -10.83 -7.84 18.51
N TYR A 82 -9.78 -8.67 18.58
CA TYR A 82 -9.39 -9.31 19.83
C TYR A 82 -8.98 -8.27 20.88
N GLU A 83 -8.18 -7.27 20.50
CA GLU A 83 -7.77 -6.20 21.41
C GLU A 83 -8.97 -5.44 21.98
N ALA A 84 -9.91 -5.03 21.11
CA ALA A 84 -11.11 -4.29 21.53
C ALA A 84 -12.02 -5.12 22.45
N ILE A 85 -12.24 -6.40 22.13
CA ILE A 85 -13.06 -7.30 22.94
C ILE A 85 -12.40 -7.54 24.30
N SER A 86 -11.10 -7.87 24.32
CA SER A 86 -10.35 -8.11 25.55
C SER A 86 -10.27 -6.87 26.44
N ASN A 87 -10.00 -5.69 25.88
CA ASN A 87 -10.00 -4.44 26.65
C ASN A 87 -11.38 -4.12 27.23
N SER A 88 -12.45 -4.34 26.47
CA SER A 88 -13.82 -4.16 26.97
C SER A 88 -14.16 -5.15 28.11
N PHE A 89 -13.60 -6.36 28.07
CA PHE A 89 -13.77 -7.36 29.11
C PHE A 89 -13.02 -6.98 30.38
N ILE A 90 -11.77 -6.52 30.25
CA ILE A 90 -10.96 -6.05 31.39
C ILE A 90 -11.65 -4.86 32.07
N GLN A 91 -12.10 -3.85 31.33
CA GLN A 91 -12.81 -2.70 31.90
C GLN A 91 -14.09 -3.10 32.64
N LYS A 92 -14.91 -3.99 32.07
CA LYS A 92 -16.12 -4.49 32.73
C LYS A 92 -15.81 -5.28 34.00
N SER A 93 -14.76 -6.09 34.00
CA SER A 93 -14.34 -6.85 35.19
C SER A 93 -13.83 -5.93 36.30
N ALA A 94 -13.02 -4.91 35.98
CA ALA A 94 -12.50 -3.95 36.95
C ALA A 94 -13.63 -3.15 37.63
N LEU A 95 -14.65 -2.73 36.87
CA LEU A 95 -15.84 -2.07 37.42
C LEU A 95 -16.65 -2.99 38.36
N LYS A 96 -16.71 -4.29 38.06
CA LYS A 96 -17.48 -5.28 38.85
C LYS A 96 -16.84 -5.62 40.20
N TYR A 97 -15.52 -5.46 40.33
CA TYR A 97 -14.77 -5.69 41.57
C TYR A 97 -14.41 -4.40 42.33
N ALA A 98 -14.80 -3.24 41.82
CA ALA A 98 -14.62 -1.93 42.47
C ALA A 98 -15.89 -1.44 43.21
N SER A 99 -16.89 -2.31 43.37
CA SER A 99 -18.14 -2.10 44.13
C SER A 99 -18.17 -2.99 45.36
#